data_AF-R7U1F3-F1
#
_entry.id   AF-R7U1F3-F1
#
_cell.length_a   1.000
_cell.length_b   1.000
_cell.length_c   1.000
_cell.angle_alpha   90.00
_cell.angle_beta   90.00
_cell.angle_gamma   90.00
#
_symmetry.space_group_name_H-M   'P 1'
#
loop_
_entity.id
_entity.type
_entity.pdbx_description
1 polymer ?
#
loop_
_entity_poly.entity_id
_entity_poly.type
_entity_poly.pdbx_seq_one_letter_code
_entity_poly.pdbx_strand_id
1 'polypeptide(L)'
;MADFEGIATMYMSMPMAAQSLPILGSCSVQEKKINLRFPLSNVSFDLPEAPKEAGRDLEFKMAGPRGEMTLKICYKADLRGFVGNGVQDGQNVLTFIFYKPGSGLKWLKNL
;
A
#
# COMPACT_ATOMS: atom_id res chain seq x y z
N MET A 1 14.51 4.46 11.77
CA MET A 1 14.74 3.26 10.94
C MET A 1 13.36 2.68 10.65
N ALA A 2 13.03 2.29 9.41
CA ALA A 2 11.69 1.81 9.09
C ALA A 2 11.46 0.41 9.68
N ASP A 3 10.29 0.17 10.28
CA ASP A 3 9.93 -1.14 10.84
C ASP A 3 9.62 -2.15 9.73
N PHE A 4 9.06 -1.65 8.62
CA PHE A 4 8.81 -2.44 7.43
C PHE A 4 9.15 -1.63 6.17
N GLU A 5 9.50 -2.37 5.12
CA GLU A 5 9.75 -1.83 3.80
C GLU A 5 8.97 -2.61 2.74
N GLY A 6 8.77 -2.03 1.57
CA GLY A 6 7.88 -2.61 0.61
C GLY A 6 7.86 -1.92 -0.74
N ILE A 7 6.95 -2.40 -1.58
CA ILE A 7 6.60 -1.80 -2.85
C ILE A 7 5.12 -1.42 -2.86
N ALA A 8 4.78 -0.43 -3.66
CA ALA A 8 3.41 -0.01 -3.90
C ALA A 8 3.19 0.18 -5.40
N THR A 9 1.98 -0.05 -5.85
CA THR A 9 1.54 0.20 -7.23
C THR A 9 0.28 1.04 -7.17
N MET A 10 0.32 2.21 -7.76
CA MET A 10 -0.84 3.10 -7.90
C MET A 10 -1.37 3.01 -9.32
N TYR A 11 -2.67 2.77 -9.48
CA TYR A 11 -3.32 2.71 -10.78
C TYR A 11 -3.93 4.06 -11.10
N MET A 12 -3.27 4.82 -12.00
CA MET A 12 -3.77 6.11 -12.45
C MET A 12 -4.71 5.94 -13.65
N SER A 13 -5.97 6.31 -13.48
CA SER A 13 -6.92 6.44 -14.59
C SER A 13 -6.54 7.62 -15.47
N MET A 14 -6.33 7.38 -16.76
CA MET A 14 -6.07 8.45 -17.72
C MET A 14 -7.39 9.11 -18.16
N PRO A 15 -7.50 10.45 -18.18
CA PRO A 15 -8.75 11.13 -18.56
C PRO A 15 -9.11 10.96 -20.04
N MET A 16 -8.17 10.55 -20.90
CA MET A 16 -8.38 10.42 -22.35
C MET A 16 -8.47 8.97 -22.85
N ALA A 17 -8.38 7.97 -21.98
CA ALA A 17 -8.48 6.57 -22.35
C ALA A 17 -9.08 5.73 -21.21
N ALA A 18 -9.84 4.69 -21.53
CA ALA A 18 -10.36 3.71 -20.56
C ALA A 18 -9.25 2.77 -20.02
N GLN A 19 -8.04 3.29 -19.81
CA GLN A 19 -6.86 2.55 -19.40
C GLN A 19 -6.34 3.12 -18.08
N SER A 20 -5.98 2.21 -17.17
CA SER A 20 -5.28 2.51 -15.92
C SER A 20 -3.79 2.24 -16.10
N LEU A 21 -2.95 3.23 -15.82
CA LEU A 21 -1.50 3.06 -15.87
C LEU A 21 -0.99 2.67 -14.47
N PRO A 22 -0.34 1.50 -14.32
CA PRO A 22 0.29 1.12 -13.06
C PRO A 22 1.58 1.91 -12.86
N ILE A 23 1.66 2.62 -11.75
CA ILE A 23 2.85 3.36 -11.33
C ILE A 23 3.45 2.65 -10.13
N LEU A 24 4.63 2.06 -10.35
CA LEU A 24 5.39 1.45 -9.27
C LEU A 24 5.99 2.54 -8.36
N GLY A 25 5.97 2.27 -7.07
CA GLY A 25 6.52 3.08 -6.01
C GLY A 25 7.05 2.23 -4.87
N SER A 26 7.54 2.90 -3.83
CA SER A 26 8.06 2.26 -2.62
C SER A 26 7.12 2.50 -1.45
N CYS A 27 7.08 1.55 -0.53
CA CYS A 27 6.33 1.64 0.72
C CYS A 27 7.30 1.53 1.90
N SER A 28 7.12 2.35 2.93
CA SER A 28 7.77 2.17 4.22
C SER A 28 6.75 2.35 5.35
N VAL A 29 6.86 1.54 6.38
CA VAL A 29 6.03 1.64 7.58
C VAL A 29 6.93 1.94 8.75
N GLN A 30 6.54 2.94 9.53
CA GLN A 30 7.18 3.30 10.79
C GLN A 30 6.09 3.46 11.84
N GLU A 31 6.08 2.56 12.82
CA GLU A 31 5.05 2.41 13.85
C GLU A 31 3.64 2.25 13.23
N LYS A 32 2.86 3.33 13.23
CA LYS A 32 1.51 3.37 12.67
C LYS A 32 1.47 4.08 11.32
N LYS A 33 2.55 4.73 10.90
CA LYS A 33 2.56 5.58 9.71
C LYS A 33 3.04 4.79 8.50
N ILE A 34 2.19 4.71 7.48
CA ILE A 34 2.57 4.21 6.15
C ILE A 34 2.94 5.39 5.26
N ASN A 35 4.11 5.30 4.64
CA ASN A 35 4.57 6.25 3.63
C ASN A 35 4.71 5.51 2.30
N LEU A 36 3.94 5.93 1.30
CA LEU A 36 4.01 5.47 -0.07
C LEU A 36 4.63 6.56 -0.93
N ARG A 37 5.73 6.24 -1.60
CA ARG A 37 6.44 7.17 -2.49
C ARG A 37 6.35 6.68 -3.91
N PHE A 38 5.66 7.43 -4.75
CA PHE A 38 5.59 7.23 -6.19
C PHE A 38 6.39 8.33 -6.90
N PRO A 39 6.82 8.12 -8.16
CA PRO A 39 7.59 9.11 -8.92
C PRO A 39 6.94 10.50 -9.00
N LEU A 40 5.60 10.56 -9.03
CA LEU A 40 4.83 11.78 -9.23
C LEU A 40 4.01 12.21 -8.00
N SER A 41 4.01 11.41 -6.93
CA SER A 41 3.17 11.68 -5.75
C SER A 41 3.71 10.98 -4.51
N ASN A 42 3.61 11.63 -3.37
CA ASN A 42 3.85 11.00 -2.07
C ASN A 42 2.51 10.92 -1.32
N VAL A 43 2.18 9.73 -0.84
CA VAL A 43 0.99 9.49 -0.02
C VAL A 43 1.47 9.02 1.34
N SER A 44 0.92 9.59 2.40
CA SER A 44 1.27 9.20 3.76
C SER A 44 0.03 9.21 4.62
N PHE A 45 -0.14 8.16 5.42
CA PHE A 45 -1.31 8.01 6.27
C PHE A 45 -1.01 7.20 7.51
N ASP A 46 -1.80 7.48 8.55
CA ASP A 46 -1.70 6.83 9.85
C ASP A 46 -2.72 5.71 9.94
N LEU A 47 -2.25 4.54 10.35
CA LEU A 47 -3.08 3.40 10.68
C LEU A 47 -3.69 3.58 12.06
N PRO A 48 -4.92 3.09 12.28
CA PRO A 48 -5.54 3.10 13.61
C PRO A 48 -4.71 2.29 14.63
N GLU A 49 -4.12 1.18 14.18
CA GLU A 49 -3.25 0.31 14.96
C GLU A 49 -2.02 -0.10 14.14
N ALA A 50 -0.90 -0.35 14.81
CA ALA A 50 0.29 -0.89 14.16
C ALA A 50 0.01 -2.31 13.60
N PRO A 51 0.49 -2.63 12.39
CA PRO A 51 0.22 -3.91 11.76
C PRO A 51 0.89 -5.06 12.54
N LYS A 52 0.11 -6.08 12.89
CA LYS A 52 0.55 -7.27 13.66
C LYS A 52 0.37 -8.54 12.83
N GLU A 53 1.37 -9.42 12.85
CA GLU A 53 1.37 -10.65 12.02
C GLU A 53 0.22 -11.62 12.36
N ALA A 54 -0.20 -11.66 13.62
CA ALA A 54 -1.38 -12.42 14.09
C ALA A 54 -2.59 -11.49 14.37
N GLY A 55 -2.56 -10.26 13.85
CA GLY A 55 -3.62 -9.28 14.01
C GLY A 55 -4.83 -9.57 13.12
N ARG A 56 -5.93 -8.85 13.37
CA ARG A 56 -7.07 -8.84 12.46
C ARG A 56 -6.73 -8.04 11.20
N ASP A 57 -7.44 -8.35 10.11
CA ASP A 57 -7.41 -7.52 8.91
C ASP A 57 -7.84 -6.09 9.26
N LEU A 58 -7.07 -5.12 8.78
CA LEU A 58 -7.34 -3.70 9.01
C LEU A 58 -8.10 -3.17 7.81
N GLU A 59 -9.32 -2.69 8.05
CA GLU A 59 -10.12 -1.99 7.05
C GLU A 59 -10.49 -0.61 7.57
N PHE A 60 -10.15 0.43 6.82
CA PHE A 60 -10.50 1.80 7.17
C PHE A 60 -10.70 2.67 5.93
N LYS A 61 -11.53 3.69 6.08
CA LYS A 61 -11.82 4.67 5.04
C LYS A 61 -10.92 5.87 5.21
N MET A 62 -10.42 6.38 4.08
CA MET A 62 -9.65 7.61 3.99
C MET A 62 -10.31 8.55 2.99
N ALA A 63 -10.41 9.83 3.33
CA ALA A 63 -10.77 10.86 2.37
C ALA A 63 -9.56 11.18 1.48
N GLY A 64 -9.71 10.96 0.16
CA GLY A 64 -8.75 11.34 -0.85
C GLY A 64 -9.24 12.51 -1.70
N PRO A 65 -8.35 13.16 -2.47
CA PRO A 65 -8.71 14.30 -3.33
C PRO A 65 -9.72 13.95 -4.44
N ARG A 66 -9.95 12.65 -4.70
CA ARG A 66 -10.92 12.17 -5.68
C ARG A 66 -12.15 11.49 -5.05
N GLY A 67 -12.26 11.41 -3.73
CA GLY A 67 -13.35 10.70 -3.03
C GLY A 67 -12.89 9.84 -1.85
N GLU A 68 -13.82 9.09 -1.25
CA GLU A 68 -13.49 8.12 -0.19
C GLU A 68 -12.77 6.89 -0.77
N MET A 69 -11.60 6.59 -0.24
CA MET A 69 -10.85 5.37 -0.52
C MET A 69 -10.96 4.41 0.68
N THR A 70 -11.32 3.16 0.43
CA THR A 70 -11.31 2.10 1.44
C THR A 70 -10.01 1.32 1.33
N LEU A 71 -9.19 1.36 2.39
CA LEU A 71 -7.97 0.59 2.49
C LEU A 71 -8.22 -0.69 3.28
N LYS A 72 -7.74 -1.81 2.75
CA LYS A 72 -7.75 -3.12 3.41
C LYS A 72 -6.33 -3.64 3.49
N ILE A 73 -5.87 -4.04 4.67
CA ILE A 73 -4.54 -4.60 4.91
C ILE A 73 -4.70 -5.95 5.60
N CYS A 74 -4.12 -6.98 5.00
CA CYS A 74 -4.17 -8.35 5.50
C CYS A 74 -2.74 -8.91 5.62
N TYR A 75 -2.44 -9.64 6.69
CA TYR A 75 -1.19 -10.40 6.76
C TYR A 75 -1.30 -11.69 5.94
N LYS A 76 -0.31 -11.94 5.06
CA LYS A 76 -0.21 -13.17 4.28
C LYS A 76 0.98 -13.98 4.82
N ALA A 77 0.66 -15.05 5.55
CA ALA A 77 1.66 -15.93 6.18
C ALA A 77 2.62 -16.54 5.16
N ASP A 78 2.12 -16.94 3.98
CA ASP A 78 2.93 -17.52 2.90
C ASP A 78 4.03 -16.57 2.40
N LEU A 79 3.73 -15.26 2.41
CA LEU A 79 4.65 -14.20 1.99
C LEU A 79 5.46 -13.62 3.16
N ARG A 80 5.09 -13.95 4.41
CA ARG A 80 5.60 -13.29 5.62
C ARG A 80 5.59 -11.77 5.49
N GLY A 81 4.47 -11.24 4.99
CA GLY A 81 4.31 -9.83 4.66
C GLY A 81 2.84 -9.42 4.70
N PHE A 82 2.63 -8.12 4.78
CA PHE A 82 1.31 -7.51 4.77
C PHE A 82 0.98 -7.03 3.37
N VAL A 83 -0.20 -7.38 2.88
CA VAL A 83 -0.72 -6.96 1.58
C VAL A 83 -1.85 -5.99 1.82
N GLY A 84 -1.75 -4.82 1.19
CA GLY A 84 -2.73 -3.75 1.25
C GLY A 84 -3.34 -3.47 -0.12
N ASN A 85 -4.64 -3.17 -0.15
CA ASN A 85 -5.34 -2.67 -1.34
C ASN A 85 -6.20 -1.46 -0.98
N GLY A 86 -6.21 -0.46 -1.85
CA GLY A 86 -7.04 0.73 -1.78
C GLY A 86 -8.07 0.70 -2.90
N VAL A 87 -9.34 0.61 -2.51
CA VAL A 87 -10.47 0.62 -3.44
C VAL A 87 -11.16 1.96 -3.36
N GLN A 88 -11.36 2.61 -4.50
CA GLN A 88 -12.08 3.86 -4.64
C GLN A 88 -13.11 3.72 -5.76
N ASP A 89 -14.36 4.09 -5.49
CA ASP A 89 -15.48 3.96 -6.44
C ASP A 89 -15.61 2.56 -7.07
N GLY A 90 -15.32 1.51 -6.28
CA GLY A 90 -15.36 0.11 -6.71
C GLY A 90 -14.14 -0.35 -7.54
N GLN A 91 -13.17 0.53 -7.81
CA GLN A 91 -11.94 0.21 -8.55
C GLN A 91 -10.74 0.13 -7.62
N ASN A 92 -9.84 -0.84 -7.86
CA ASN A 92 -8.59 -0.93 -7.13
C ASN A 92 -7.62 0.13 -7.66
N VAL A 93 -7.37 1.17 -6.86
CA VAL A 93 -6.52 2.31 -7.24
C VAL A 93 -5.13 2.21 -6.65
N LEU A 94 -4.93 1.34 -5.67
CA LEU A 94 -3.68 1.21 -4.95
C LEU A 94 -3.49 -0.23 -4.46
N THR A 95 -2.32 -0.81 -4.71
CA THR A 95 -1.89 -2.07 -4.11
C THR A 95 -0.53 -1.87 -3.48
N PHE A 96 -0.27 -2.43 -2.31
CA PHE A 96 1.03 -2.34 -1.68
C PHE A 96 1.32 -3.61 -0.89
N ILE A 97 2.60 -3.91 -0.75
CA ILE A 97 3.08 -4.99 0.10
C ILE A 97 4.23 -4.47 0.93
N PHE A 98 4.18 -4.69 2.23
CA PHE A 98 5.27 -4.36 3.14
C PHE A 98 5.66 -5.56 3.99
N TYR A 99 6.96 -5.69 4.23
CA TYR A 99 7.60 -6.85 4.83
C TYR A 99 8.78 -6.39 5.69
N LYS A 100 9.22 -7.27 6.61
CA LYS A 100 10.35 -6.95 7.48
C LYS A 100 11.64 -6.75 6.67
N PRO A 101 12.51 -5.81 7.06
CA PRO A 101 13.85 -5.67 6.49
C PRO A 101 14.58 -7.02 6.55
N GLY A 102 15.06 -7.50 5.41
CA GLY A 102 15.71 -8.82 5.30
C GLY A 102 14.82 -9.97 4.83
N SER A 103 13.52 -9.75 4.60
CA SER A 103 12.66 -10.73 3.91
C SER A 103 13.18 -11.04 2.50
N GLY A 104 12.96 -12.27 2.02
CA GLY A 104 13.21 -12.66 0.62
C GLY A 104 12.42 -11.80 -0.37
N LEU A 105 11.37 -11.11 0.07
CA LEU A 105 10.60 -10.17 -0.74
C LEU A 105 11.35 -8.86 -1.04
N LYS A 106 12.53 -8.61 -0.43
CA LYS A 106 13.36 -7.43 -0.71
C LYS A 106 13.67 -7.24 -2.20
N TRP A 107 13.74 -8.35 -2.94
CA TRP A 107 14.03 -8.35 -4.38
C TRP A 107 12.89 -7.76 -5.21
N LEU A 108 11.66 -7.68 -4.69
CA LEU A 108 10.52 -7.08 -5.39
C LEU A 108 10.72 -5.59 -5.67
N LYS A 109 11.61 -4.91 -4.95
CA LYS A 109 11.97 -3.51 -5.22
C LYS A 109 12.75 -3.31 -6.53
N ASN A 110 13.29 -4.39 -7.10
CA ASN A 110 14.11 -4.37 -8.30
C ASN A 110 13.35 -4.85 -9.56
N LEU A 111 12.05 -5.09 -9.45
CA LEU A 111 11.14 -5.37 -10.58
C LEU A 111 10.59 -4.05 -11.14
#